data_AF-A0A292PZC2-F1
#
_entry.id   AF-A0A292PZC2-F1
#
_cell.length_a   1.000
_cell.length_b   1.000
_cell.length_c   1.000
_cell.angle_alpha   90.00
_cell.angle_beta   90.00
_cell.angle_gamma   90.00
#
_symmetry.space_group_name_H-M   'P 1'
#
loop_
_entity.id
_entity.type
_entity.pdbx_description
1 polymer ?
#
loop_
_entity_poly.entity_id
_entity_poly.type
_entity_poly.pdbx_seq_one_letter_code
_entity_poly.pdbx_strand_id
1 'polypeptide(L)'
;MDEIPPNSSLILPTRSVLTSHSFHHHIRFTSRAQHQLFSSSLVHRAVLTTIATTTTATTTTTTTTTTTTTMTSFLLKVLLLAMIGLSSAAVLPREPLRARAIGSPVNTALPTGKSTTPPQTVAYFGQFGKLGVDSLSKFCSSTEIDIIVLAFVNVFKGAGGLPGMNLGVYCDSKIAGTDLLNCPDIGKEITACQAAGKKVLLSLGGEDEEQNSLPDDQSATELGDNLWKLFGEGKGLEAKRPFGGALIDGFDIGIPNGSLTRGIRLDNENKDPLGYPKLISTLRANFKTGTKKYYISAAPQCPMPDKSVGEAVYKVDYLFIQHYNNPACQLGGFVNSFKAWSADIAAHTTAGTKVFAGFPGSSTAAGQGYATHGEMKKYVAEVRGLPNFGGVMVWDVVHAAGNVESGKSFLQAMRESLA
;
A
#
# COMPACT_ATOMS: atom_id res chain seq x y z
N MET A 1 -60.24 0.52 39.20
CA MET A 1 -61.40 1.43 39.28
C MET A 1 -61.57 2.02 37.89
N ASP A 2 -61.82 1.17 36.90
CA ASP A 2 -63.13 0.53 36.57
C ASP A 2 -64.00 1.60 35.88
N GLU A 3 -64.56 1.43 34.68
CA GLU A 3 -65.25 0.26 34.13
C GLU A 3 -65.50 0.41 32.60
N ILE A 4 -66.18 -0.58 32.03
CA ILE A 4 -66.24 -1.10 30.63
C ILE A 4 -67.47 -0.56 29.81
N PRO A 5 -67.57 -0.79 28.47
CA PRO A 5 -68.44 -0.11 27.47
C PRO A 5 -69.78 -0.84 27.20
N PRO A 6 -70.53 -0.61 26.07
CA PRO A 6 -70.36 -1.50 24.88
C PRO A 6 -70.88 -1.01 23.47
N ASN A 7 -70.52 -1.80 22.43
CA ASN A 7 -71.29 -2.25 21.23
C ASN A 7 -71.72 -1.26 20.11
N SER A 8 -71.80 -1.58 18.81
CA SER A 8 -71.55 -2.73 17.87
C SER A 8 -71.64 -2.12 16.44
N SER A 9 -71.01 -2.62 15.36
CA SER A 9 -71.53 -3.70 14.50
C SER A 9 -70.68 -3.85 13.22
N LEU A 10 -70.58 -5.09 12.74
CA LEU A 10 -69.91 -5.59 11.52
C LEU A 10 -70.53 -5.08 10.20
N ILE A 11 -69.77 -5.17 9.08
CA ILE A 11 -70.08 -5.98 7.86
C ILE A 11 -69.02 -5.69 6.75
N LEU A 12 -68.33 -6.74 6.29
CA LEU A 12 -67.70 -6.93 4.96
C LEU A 12 -68.74 -7.68 4.07
N PRO A 13 -68.78 -7.59 2.72
CA PRO A 13 -67.72 -8.19 1.87
C PRO A 13 -67.58 -7.74 0.37
N THR A 14 -66.49 -8.25 -0.25
CA THR A 14 -66.33 -8.78 -1.64
C THR A 14 -66.48 -7.95 -2.94
N ARG A 15 -65.34 -7.86 -3.65
CA ARG A 15 -65.01 -8.26 -5.05
C ARG A 15 -66.12 -8.37 -6.13
N SER A 16 -65.85 -7.79 -7.32
CA SER A 16 -65.94 -8.36 -8.70
C SER A 16 -65.51 -7.27 -9.72
N VAL A 17 -64.40 -7.36 -10.49
CA VAL A 17 -64.16 -8.05 -11.80
C VAL A 17 -65.02 -7.54 -12.98
N LEU A 18 -64.37 -6.93 -13.99
CA LEU A 18 -64.65 -6.96 -15.46
C LEU A 18 -63.56 -6.10 -16.17
N THR A 19 -62.49 -6.66 -16.75
CA THR A 19 -62.29 -7.17 -18.15
C THR A 19 -62.15 -6.13 -19.28
N SER A 20 -60.92 -6.10 -19.85
CA SER A 20 -60.54 -6.12 -21.29
C SER A 20 -60.79 -4.84 -22.15
N HIS A 21 -60.05 -4.46 -23.22
CA HIS A 21 -59.07 -5.03 -24.16
C HIS A 21 -58.00 -3.93 -24.47
N SER A 22 -56.68 -4.23 -24.53
CA SER A 22 -55.86 -4.60 -25.70
C SER A 22 -55.69 -3.53 -26.80
N PHE A 23 -54.47 -2.99 -26.96
CA PHE A 23 -53.87 -2.68 -28.27
C PHE A 23 -52.35 -2.86 -28.23
N HIS A 24 -51.88 -3.67 -29.19
CA HIS A 24 -50.50 -4.05 -29.46
C HIS A 24 -49.69 -2.90 -30.10
N HIS A 25 -48.40 -2.82 -29.78
CA HIS A 25 -47.40 -2.45 -30.78
C HIS A 25 -46.20 -3.41 -30.71
N HIS A 26 -46.02 -4.13 -31.81
CA HIS A 26 -44.88 -4.98 -32.11
C HIS A 26 -43.67 -4.14 -32.50
N ILE A 27 -42.48 -4.46 -31.97
CA ILE A 27 -41.23 -4.35 -32.71
C ILE A 27 -40.54 -5.71 -32.66
N ARG A 28 -40.48 -6.36 -33.82
CA ARG A 28 -39.67 -7.55 -34.09
C ARG A 28 -38.25 -7.10 -34.42
N PHE A 29 -37.25 -7.79 -33.88
CA PHE A 29 -36.01 -8.04 -34.61
C PHE A 29 -35.61 -9.50 -34.41
N THR A 30 -35.64 -10.25 -35.51
CA THR A 30 -35.12 -11.61 -35.60
C THR A 30 -33.83 -11.62 -36.43
N SER A 31 -32.78 -12.19 -35.84
CA SER A 31 -31.76 -13.07 -36.43
C SER A 31 -31.07 -12.68 -37.75
N ARG A 32 -29.74 -12.57 -37.70
CA ARG A 32 -28.89 -13.46 -38.52
C ARG A 32 -27.47 -13.60 -37.96
N ALA A 33 -27.07 -14.86 -37.78
CA ALA A 33 -25.70 -15.29 -37.58
C ALA A 33 -24.86 -15.09 -38.85
N GLN A 34 -23.57 -14.81 -38.69
CA GLN A 34 -22.54 -15.24 -39.62
C GLN A 34 -21.22 -15.47 -38.86
N HIS A 35 -20.75 -16.71 -38.94
CA HIS A 35 -19.38 -17.14 -38.65
C HIS A 35 -18.37 -16.29 -39.43
N GLN A 36 -17.21 -15.99 -38.83
CA GLN A 36 -15.93 -16.32 -39.46
C GLN A 36 -14.76 -16.27 -38.47
N LEU A 37 -13.84 -17.20 -38.72
CA LEU A 37 -12.65 -17.58 -38.00
C LEU A 37 -11.61 -16.46 -37.96
N PHE A 38 -10.84 -16.34 -36.88
CA PHE A 38 -9.48 -15.83 -36.98
C PHE A 38 -8.50 -16.72 -36.21
N SER A 39 -7.62 -17.31 -37.01
CA SER A 39 -6.45 -18.08 -36.63
C SER A 39 -5.28 -17.12 -36.34
N SER A 40 -4.48 -17.48 -35.35
CA SER A 40 -3.03 -17.33 -35.21
C SER A 40 -2.27 -16.25 -36.02
N SER A 41 -1.43 -15.50 -35.31
CA SER A 41 0.06 -15.54 -35.39
C SER A 41 0.72 -14.16 -35.41
N LEU A 42 1.81 -14.11 -34.64
CA LEU A 42 2.84 -13.07 -34.56
C LEU A 42 3.35 -12.66 -35.95
N VAL A 43 3.81 -11.41 -36.07
CA VAL A 43 5.24 -11.04 -36.24
C VAL A 43 5.33 -9.52 -36.41
N HIS A 44 6.09 -8.86 -35.53
CA HIS A 44 6.58 -7.50 -35.69
C HIS A 44 7.73 -7.49 -36.72
N ARG A 45 7.68 -6.59 -37.71
CA ARG A 45 8.90 -6.02 -38.31
C ARG A 45 8.63 -4.63 -38.90
N ALA A 46 9.54 -3.72 -38.54
CA ALA A 46 9.57 -2.31 -38.89
C ALA A 46 9.79 -2.08 -40.39
N VAL A 47 9.24 -0.98 -40.90
CA VAL A 47 9.55 -0.43 -42.23
C VAL A 47 10.12 0.97 -42.03
N LEU A 48 11.40 1.13 -42.41
CA LEU A 48 12.02 2.41 -42.72
C LEU A 48 11.59 2.78 -44.15
N THR A 49 11.13 4.01 -44.36
CA THR A 49 10.97 4.57 -45.71
C THR A 49 11.61 5.95 -45.76
N THR A 50 12.69 6.02 -46.53
CA THR A 50 13.42 7.21 -46.94
C THR A 50 12.64 7.94 -48.03
N ILE A 51 12.44 9.26 -47.92
CA ILE A 51 12.14 10.12 -49.07
C ILE A 51 12.98 11.39 -48.95
N ALA A 52 13.78 11.64 -49.98
CA ALA A 52 14.55 12.85 -50.21
C ALA A 52 13.84 13.76 -51.21
N THR A 53 13.94 15.09 -51.04
CA THR A 53 14.08 16.12 -52.10
C THR A 53 14.19 17.51 -51.43
N THR A 54 15.34 18.20 -51.58
CA THR A 54 15.58 19.47 -52.34
C THR A 54 14.61 20.61 -51.97
N THR A 55 14.96 21.85 -51.62
CA THR A 55 15.97 22.84 -52.08
C THR A 55 15.83 24.01 -51.05
N THR A 56 16.74 24.92 -50.73
CA THR A 56 17.38 25.97 -51.55
C THR A 56 18.25 26.79 -50.59
N ALA A 57 19.42 27.24 -51.03
CA ALA A 57 20.28 28.15 -50.27
C ALA A 57 19.85 29.61 -50.49
N THR A 58 20.04 30.47 -49.48
CA THR A 58 20.25 31.91 -49.69
C THR A 58 21.28 32.41 -48.69
N THR A 59 22.38 32.91 -49.23
CA THR A 59 23.51 33.53 -48.55
C THR A 59 23.26 35.01 -48.41
N THR A 60 23.50 35.62 -47.24
CA THR A 60 23.97 37.01 -47.19
C THR A 60 24.81 37.26 -45.93
N THR A 61 25.89 37.99 -46.18
CA THR A 61 27.10 38.30 -45.44
C THR A 61 26.90 39.32 -44.32
N THR A 62 27.62 39.21 -43.19
CA THR A 62 28.17 40.40 -42.51
C THR A 62 29.44 40.07 -41.70
N THR A 63 30.38 40.99 -41.81
CA THR A 63 31.78 41.07 -41.39
C THR A 63 31.96 41.38 -39.90
N THR A 64 33.02 40.88 -39.24
CA THR A 64 34.02 41.62 -38.39
C THR A 64 34.80 40.62 -37.49
N THR A 65 36.10 40.39 -37.73
CA THR A 65 37.33 41.00 -37.14
C THR A 65 37.83 40.40 -35.81
N THR A 66 39.03 39.80 -35.91
CA THR A 66 40.19 39.80 -34.97
C THR A 66 40.31 38.90 -33.73
N THR A 67 41.46 38.19 -33.75
CA THR A 67 42.45 37.86 -32.69
C THR A 67 42.27 36.64 -31.76
N THR A 68 43.03 35.59 -32.11
CA THR A 68 44.01 34.82 -31.28
C THR A 68 43.79 34.70 -29.76
N THR A 69 43.73 33.47 -29.25
CA THR A 69 44.85 32.79 -28.53
C THR A 69 44.48 31.32 -28.22
N THR A 70 45.49 30.47 -28.38
CA THR A 70 45.58 29.02 -28.14
C THR A 70 45.08 28.52 -26.78
N MET A 71 44.32 27.42 -26.77
CA MET A 71 44.27 26.48 -25.65
C MET A 71 44.36 25.04 -26.17
N THR A 72 45.51 24.42 -25.91
CA THR A 72 45.82 23.02 -26.19
C THR A 72 45.38 22.11 -25.05
N SER A 73 45.21 20.83 -25.39
CA SER A 73 45.23 19.65 -24.49
C SER A 73 43.95 19.36 -23.70
N PHE A 74 43.05 18.55 -24.27
CA PHE A 74 42.40 17.42 -23.54
C PHE A 74 41.73 16.39 -24.47
N LEU A 75 42.28 16.13 -25.67
CA LEU A 75 41.73 15.16 -26.63
C LEU A 75 42.81 14.24 -27.23
N LEU A 76 43.73 13.78 -26.38
CA LEU A 76 44.76 12.81 -26.75
C LEU A 76 44.88 11.69 -25.70
N LYS A 77 43.77 11.01 -25.36
CA LYS A 77 43.80 9.77 -24.55
C LYS A 77 42.75 8.72 -24.92
N VAL A 78 41.94 8.93 -25.96
CA VAL A 78 40.93 7.94 -26.36
C VAL A 78 40.91 7.83 -27.87
N LEU A 79 41.92 7.19 -28.45
CA LEU A 79 41.86 6.40 -29.69
C LEU A 79 43.28 5.94 -30.06
N LEU A 80 43.76 4.86 -29.45
CA LEU A 80 44.77 4.00 -30.06
C LEU A 80 44.77 2.66 -29.33
N LEU A 81 45.01 1.58 -30.08
CA LEU A 81 44.97 0.16 -29.70
C LEU A 81 43.62 -0.54 -29.85
N ALA A 82 43.19 -0.65 -31.11
CA ALA A 82 42.69 -1.93 -31.61
C ALA A 82 43.61 -2.38 -32.76
N MET A 83 43.95 -3.68 -32.74
CA MET A 83 44.53 -4.49 -33.83
C MET A 83 46.05 -4.45 -34.05
N ILE A 84 46.71 -5.55 -33.60
CA ILE A 84 47.79 -6.39 -34.16
C ILE A 84 48.24 -7.23 -32.94
N GLY A 85 48.35 -8.56 -32.90
CA GLY A 85 48.36 -9.64 -33.88
C GLY A 85 49.01 -10.83 -33.14
N LEU A 86 48.48 -12.03 -33.35
CA LEU A 86 48.86 -13.30 -32.72
C LEU A 86 50.38 -13.59 -32.82
N SER A 87 50.96 -14.16 -31.75
CA SER A 87 51.73 -15.43 -31.78
C SER A 87 52.72 -15.51 -30.60
N SER A 88 52.47 -16.43 -29.67
CA SER A 88 53.45 -17.36 -29.07
C SER A 88 52.93 -17.87 -27.73
N ALA A 89 52.56 -19.15 -27.73
CA ALA A 89 52.16 -19.89 -26.54
C ALA A 89 53.39 -20.18 -25.67
N ALA A 90 53.42 -19.64 -24.44
CA ALA A 90 54.27 -20.14 -23.38
C ALA A 90 53.47 -21.17 -22.57
N VAL A 91 53.90 -22.42 -22.66
CA VAL A 91 53.39 -23.55 -21.86
C VAL A 91 53.82 -23.35 -20.41
N LEU A 92 52.85 -23.29 -19.50
CA LEU A 92 53.06 -23.45 -18.05
C LEU A 92 52.36 -24.75 -17.58
N PRO A 93 52.97 -25.50 -16.65
CA PRO A 93 52.52 -26.83 -16.28
C PRO A 93 51.16 -26.79 -15.54
N ARG A 94 50.24 -27.66 -15.98
CA ARG A 94 48.98 -27.95 -15.28
C ARG A 94 49.29 -28.75 -14.01
N GLU A 95 49.19 -28.11 -12.85
CA GLU A 95 48.85 -28.83 -11.63
C GLU A 95 47.33 -29.12 -11.60
N PRO A 96 46.89 -30.32 -11.17
CA PRO A 96 45.47 -30.60 -11.02
C PRO A 96 44.91 -29.78 -9.85
N LEU A 97 44.03 -28.83 -10.17
CA LEU A 97 43.15 -28.18 -9.20
C LEU A 97 42.34 -29.26 -8.47
N ARG A 98 42.76 -29.59 -7.25
CA ARG A 98 41.90 -30.24 -6.28
C ARG A 98 40.74 -29.29 -6.01
N ALA A 99 39.55 -29.65 -6.50
CA ALA A 99 38.30 -29.00 -6.13
C ALA A 99 38.17 -29.05 -4.60
N ARG A 100 38.43 -27.94 -3.94
CA ARG A 100 38.10 -27.75 -2.53
C ARG A 100 36.59 -27.55 -2.50
N ALA A 101 35.86 -28.59 -2.09
CA ALA A 101 34.43 -28.49 -1.83
C ALA A 101 34.24 -27.44 -0.72
N ILE A 102 33.78 -26.25 -1.11
CA ILE A 102 33.38 -25.18 -0.20
C ILE A 102 31.85 -25.23 -0.13
N GLY A 103 31.35 -25.37 1.09
CA GLY A 103 29.97 -25.07 1.43
C GLY A 103 29.06 -26.28 1.47
N SER A 104 28.82 -26.77 2.67
CA SER A 104 27.63 -27.56 3.01
C SER A 104 26.36 -26.91 2.44
N PRO A 105 25.32 -27.70 2.09
CA PRO A 105 24.05 -27.14 1.66
C PRO A 105 23.52 -26.18 2.73
N VAL A 106 23.18 -24.96 2.32
CA VAL A 106 22.42 -24.03 3.15
C VAL A 106 21.09 -24.72 3.47
N ASN A 107 20.91 -25.10 4.73
CA ASN A 107 19.62 -25.54 5.23
C ASN A 107 18.62 -24.40 5.04
N THR A 108 17.77 -24.50 4.02
CA THR A 108 16.58 -23.66 3.80
C THR A 108 15.42 -24.04 4.73
N ALA A 109 15.70 -24.74 5.84
CA ALA A 109 14.71 -25.05 6.84
C ALA A 109 14.29 -23.74 7.53
N LEU A 110 13.05 -23.32 7.31
CA LEU A 110 12.44 -22.24 8.09
C LEU A 110 12.65 -22.52 9.58
N PRO A 111 13.01 -21.51 10.39
CA PRO A 111 13.08 -21.69 11.83
C PRO A 111 11.74 -22.24 12.35
N THR A 112 11.80 -23.41 12.98
CA THR A 112 10.65 -24.18 13.49
C THR A 112 10.06 -23.62 14.80
N GLY A 113 10.41 -22.37 15.15
CA GLY A 113 9.86 -21.68 16.30
C GLY A 113 8.45 -21.19 16.03
N LYS A 114 7.45 -21.77 16.69
CA LYS A 114 6.08 -21.26 16.71
C LYS A 114 6.11 -19.82 17.25
N SER A 115 5.57 -18.85 16.50
CA SER A 115 5.39 -17.48 16.97
C SER A 115 4.69 -17.49 18.33
N THR A 116 5.33 -16.90 19.35
CA THR A 116 4.77 -16.80 20.71
C THR A 116 3.72 -15.70 20.84
N THR A 117 3.68 -14.76 19.89
CA THR A 117 2.63 -13.74 19.82
C THR A 117 1.43 -14.28 19.05
N PRO A 118 0.21 -14.22 19.62
CA PRO A 118 -1.01 -14.54 18.89
C PRO A 118 -1.17 -13.71 17.62
N PRO A 119 -1.73 -14.27 16.53
CA PRO A 119 -2.06 -13.49 15.34
C PRO A 119 -3.00 -12.34 15.68
N GLN A 120 -2.84 -11.22 14.98
CA GLN A 120 -3.54 -9.97 15.24
C GLN A 120 -4.40 -9.52 14.04
N THR A 121 -5.41 -8.72 14.29
CA THR A 121 -6.18 -8.02 13.25
C THR A 121 -5.75 -6.56 13.15
N VAL A 122 -5.63 -6.07 11.92
CA VAL A 122 -5.21 -4.70 11.59
C VAL A 122 -6.28 -4.04 10.73
N ALA A 123 -6.65 -2.80 11.04
CA ALA A 123 -7.63 -2.07 10.26
C ALA A 123 -7.18 -0.62 10.01
N TYR A 124 -7.24 -0.19 8.74
CA TYR A 124 -6.99 1.20 8.37
C TYR A 124 -8.22 2.07 8.66
N PHE A 125 -7.98 3.30 9.09
CA PHE A 125 -9.01 4.29 9.42
C PHE A 125 -8.56 5.69 9.02
N GLY A 126 -9.49 6.50 8.52
CA GLY A 126 -9.26 7.93 8.28
C GLY A 126 -9.64 8.42 6.89
N GLN A 127 -9.86 7.56 5.91
CA GLN A 127 -10.14 7.99 4.54
C GLN A 127 -11.62 7.89 4.15
N PHE A 128 -12.35 6.95 4.74
CA PHE A 128 -13.77 6.76 4.50
C PHE A 128 -14.58 6.88 5.79
N GLY A 129 -15.90 7.05 5.63
CA GLY A 129 -16.88 7.01 6.70
C GLY A 129 -17.74 8.27 6.79
N LYS A 130 -18.63 8.26 7.77
CA LYS A 130 -19.63 9.32 7.97
C LYS A 130 -19.52 9.89 9.38
N LEU A 131 -19.33 11.21 9.46
CA LEU A 131 -19.33 11.94 10.73
C LEU A 131 -20.60 11.64 11.54
N GLY A 132 -20.41 11.40 12.84
CA GLY A 132 -21.48 11.04 13.78
C GLY A 132 -21.94 9.58 13.72
N VAL A 133 -21.49 8.79 12.74
CA VAL A 133 -21.75 7.34 12.65
C VAL A 133 -20.49 6.53 12.91
N ASP A 134 -19.37 6.98 12.35
CA ASP A 134 -18.06 6.36 12.48
C ASP A 134 -17.14 7.27 13.28
N SER A 135 -16.30 6.66 14.11
CA SER A 135 -15.28 7.35 14.90
C SER A 135 -14.14 6.39 15.23
N LEU A 136 -12.98 6.94 15.57
CA LEU A 136 -11.85 6.12 16.01
C LEU A 136 -12.24 5.35 17.28
N SER A 137 -12.91 6.01 18.23
CA SER A 137 -13.39 5.43 19.50
C SER A 137 -14.34 4.26 19.29
N LYS A 138 -15.26 4.35 18.32
CA LYS A 138 -16.16 3.24 17.97
C LYS A 138 -15.35 2.01 17.58
N PHE A 139 -14.40 2.15 16.67
CA PHE A 139 -13.57 1.04 16.23
C PHE A 139 -12.59 0.58 17.33
N CYS A 140 -12.14 1.48 18.19
CA CYS A 140 -11.35 1.15 19.37
C CYS A 140 -12.13 0.42 20.46
N SER A 141 -13.46 0.49 20.47
CA SER A 141 -14.26 -0.35 21.37
C SER A 141 -14.46 -1.78 20.84
N SER A 142 -14.17 -2.03 19.55
CA SER A 142 -14.31 -3.34 18.94
C SER A 142 -13.27 -4.32 19.47
N THR A 143 -13.70 -5.50 19.91
CA THR A 143 -12.83 -6.64 20.24
C THR A 143 -12.15 -7.24 19.00
N GLU A 144 -12.60 -6.87 17.80
CA GLU A 144 -12.16 -7.50 16.56
C GLU A 144 -10.96 -6.84 15.92
N ILE A 145 -10.42 -5.80 16.55
CA ILE A 145 -9.31 -5.00 16.03
C ILE A 145 -8.20 -4.92 17.10
N ASP A 146 -6.97 -5.28 16.76
CA ASP A 146 -5.82 -5.13 17.68
C ASP A 146 -4.93 -3.94 17.35
N ILE A 147 -4.83 -3.61 16.07
CA ILE A 147 -4.01 -2.52 15.55
C ILE A 147 -4.88 -1.65 14.64
N ILE A 148 -4.90 -0.35 14.90
CA ILE A 148 -5.52 0.63 14.02
C ILE A 148 -4.42 1.45 13.36
N VAL A 149 -4.52 1.60 12.04
CA VAL A 149 -3.58 2.41 11.26
C VAL A 149 -4.30 3.65 10.76
N LEU A 150 -3.91 4.82 11.27
CA LEU A 150 -4.44 6.11 10.87
C LEU A 150 -3.85 6.49 9.52
N ALA A 151 -4.73 6.82 8.58
CA ALA A 151 -4.41 7.12 7.19
C ALA A 151 -4.88 8.54 6.88
N PHE A 152 -4.02 9.52 6.54
CA PHE A 152 -2.56 9.43 6.31
C PHE A 152 -1.80 10.73 6.62
N VAL A 153 -0.48 10.61 6.79
CA VAL A 153 0.47 11.68 6.42
C VAL A 153 0.72 11.57 4.92
N ASN A 154 0.11 12.45 4.14
CA ASN A 154 0.05 12.38 2.68
C ASN A 154 0.93 13.40 1.95
N VAL A 155 1.74 14.14 2.71
CA VAL A 155 2.74 15.08 2.20
C VAL A 155 3.98 14.95 3.08
N PHE A 156 5.14 14.66 2.49
CA PHE A 156 6.38 14.49 3.27
C PHE A 156 7.06 15.82 3.58
N LYS A 157 6.91 16.81 2.70
CA LYS A 157 7.48 18.15 2.89
C LYS A 157 6.54 19.22 2.35
N GLY A 158 5.65 19.71 3.20
CA GLY A 158 4.66 20.74 2.90
C GLY A 158 5.02 22.11 3.49
N ALA A 159 3.97 22.91 3.74
CA ALA A 159 4.11 24.25 4.29
C ALA A 159 4.89 24.27 5.62
N GLY A 160 5.79 25.25 5.76
CA GLY A 160 6.65 25.39 6.94
C GLY A 160 7.76 24.33 7.04
N GLY A 161 8.00 23.54 5.97
CA GLY A 161 9.01 22.49 5.95
C GLY A 161 8.64 21.27 6.79
N LEU A 162 7.34 21.11 7.10
CA LEU A 162 6.79 20.03 7.90
C LEU A 162 5.91 19.11 7.04
N PRO A 163 5.69 17.85 7.46
CA PRO A 163 4.77 16.98 6.75
C PRO A 163 3.33 17.51 6.81
N GLY A 164 2.51 17.07 5.86
CA GLY A 164 1.06 17.34 5.82
C GLY A 164 0.26 16.06 5.98
N MET A 165 -0.99 16.19 6.39
CA MET A 165 -1.85 15.03 6.67
C MET A 165 -3.30 15.24 6.30
N ASN A 166 -4.00 14.14 6.05
CA ASN A 166 -5.41 14.09 5.70
C ASN A 166 -6.07 12.94 6.46
N LEU A 167 -7.14 13.23 7.21
CA LEU A 167 -7.97 12.23 7.89
C LEU A 167 -9.43 12.31 7.40
N GLY A 168 -9.60 12.54 6.10
CA GLY A 168 -10.89 12.55 5.44
C GLY A 168 -11.87 13.50 6.10
N VAL A 169 -13.06 13.00 6.42
CA VAL A 169 -14.12 13.79 7.07
C VAL A 169 -13.90 14.02 8.57
N TYR A 170 -12.94 13.33 9.20
CA TYR A 170 -12.82 13.31 10.66
C TYR A 170 -12.09 14.53 11.24
N CYS A 171 -11.33 15.25 10.42
CA CYS A 171 -10.62 16.46 10.83
C CYS A 171 -10.17 17.27 9.62
N ASP A 172 -10.50 18.56 9.61
CA ASP A 172 -10.22 19.50 8.52
C ASP A 172 -9.40 20.72 8.95
N SER A 173 -9.45 21.06 10.25
CA SER A 173 -8.80 22.22 10.83
C SER A 173 -7.28 22.09 10.73
N LYS A 174 -6.60 23.12 10.24
CA LYS A 174 -5.14 23.13 10.08
C LYS A 174 -4.42 23.92 11.17
N ILE A 175 -3.19 23.52 11.48
CA ILE A 175 -2.27 24.32 12.29
C ILE A 175 -1.69 25.44 11.42
N ALA A 176 -1.77 26.68 11.89
CA ALA A 176 -1.39 27.86 11.13
C ALA A 176 0.03 27.77 10.55
N GLY A 177 0.17 28.07 9.25
CA GLY A 177 1.44 28.06 8.53
C GLY A 177 1.97 26.66 8.17
N THR A 178 1.14 25.63 8.27
CA THR A 178 1.52 24.24 7.97
C THR A 178 0.39 23.50 7.25
N ASP A 179 0.70 22.32 6.71
CA ASP A 179 -0.31 21.36 6.20
C ASP A 179 -0.70 20.28 7.23
N LEU A 180 -0.32 20.47 8.48
CA LEU A 180 -0.71 19.61 9.59
C LEU A 180 -2.15 19.94 10.00
N LEU A 181 -2.89 18.89 10.38
CA LEU A 181 -4.21 19.06 10.97
C LEU A 181 -4.11 19.41 12.46
N ASN A 182 -5.17 19.97 13.03
CA ASN A 182 -5.35 20.25 14.45
C ASN A 182 -6.55 19.44 14.96
N CYS A 183 -6.28 18.20 15.40
CA CYS A 183 -7.27 17.19 15.76
C CYS A 183 -7.10 16.72 17.22
N PRO A 184 -7.24 17.60 18.23
CA PRO A 184 -7.04 17.23 19.63
C PRO A 184 -8.04 16.19 20.11
N ASP A 185 -9.26 16.16 19.55
CA ASP A 185 -10.26 15.16 19.90
C ASP A 185 -9.86 13.76 19.39
N ILE A 186 -9.37 13.65 18.15
CA ILE A 186 -8.75 12.40 17.67
C ILE A 186 -7.59 11.98 18.58
N GLY A 187 -6.81 12.93 19.10
CA GLY A 187 -5.78 12.65 20.10
C GLY A 187 -6.31 11.98 21.37
N LYS A 188 -7.43 12.48 21.93
CA LYS A 188 -8.08 11.84 23.09
C LYS A 188 -8.53 10.42 22.74
N GLU A 189 -9.07 10.22 21.54
CA GLU A 189 -9.51 8.91 21.06
C GLU A 189 -8.32 7.95 20.94
N ILE A 190 -7.16 8.38 20.39
CA ILE A 190 -5.92 7.59 20.34
C ILE A 190 -5.52 7.09 21.73
N THR A 191 -5.50 7.99 22.72
CA THR A 191 -5.15 7.61 24.10
C THR A 191 -6.15 6.60 24.69
N ALA A 192 -7.44 6.73 24.38
CA ALA A 192 -8.44 5.77 24.79
C ALA A 192 -8.24 4.38 24.13
N CYS A 193 -7.89 4.34 22.84
CA CYS A 193 -7.55 3.09 22.14
C CYS A 193 -6.36 2.37 22.79
N GLN A 194 -5.31 3.13 23.12
CA GLN A 194 -4.12 2.63 23.79
C GLN A 194 -4.44 2.11 25.20
N ALA A 195 -5.27 2.81 25.95
CA ALA A 195 -5.76 2.37 27.25
C ALA A 195 -6.58 1.07 27.17
N ALA A 196 -7.26 0.83 26.04
CA ALA A 196 -7.94 -0.43 25.72
C ALA A 196 -7.00 -1.53 25.19
N GLY A 197 -5.68 -1.32 25.22
CA GLY A 197 -4.67 -2.30 24.81
C GLY A 197 -4.43 -2.39 23.31
N LYS A 198 -4.97 -1.47 22.51
CA LYS A 198 -4.75 -1.44 21.06
C LYS A 198 -3.51 -0.64 20.70
N LYS A 199 -2.87 -1.02 19.60
CA LYS A 199 -1.80 -0.21 19.00
C LYS A 199 -2.41 0.76 17.99
N VAL A 200 -1.95 2.01 17.99
CA VAL A 200 -2.32 2.99 16.97
C VAL A 200 -1.08 3.41 16.19
N LEU A 201 -1.04 3.07 14.91
CA LEU A 201 0.04 3.47 14.00
C LEU A 201 -0.43 4.63 13.12
N LEU A 202 0.50 5.39 12.56
CA LEU A 202 0.22 6.44 11.56
C LEU A 202 0.90 6.08 10.24
N SER A 203 0.11 5.98 9.17
CA SER A 203 0.59 5.60 7.84
C SER A 203 1.05 6.80 7.02
N LEU A 204 2.17 6.60 6.33
CA LEU A 204 2.81 7.54 5.43
C LEU A 204 2.50 7.16 3.98
N GLY A 205 1.98 8.13 3.21
CA GLY A 205 1.61 7.98 1.82
C GLY A 205 0.25 8.61 1.53
N GLY A 206 -0.30 8.36 0.35
CA GLY A 206 -1.59 8.87 -0.11
C GLY A 206 -1.48 9.35 -1.56
N GLU A 207 -2.50 10.10 -1.99
CA GLU A 207 -2.80 10.48 -3.39
C GLU A 207 -1.74 11.30 -4.14
N ASP A 208 -0.73 11.89 -3.47
CA ASP A 208 0.20 12.84 -4.10
C ASP A 208 1.63 12.27 -4.23
N GLU A 209 1.93 11.69 -5.39
CA GLU A 209 3.26 11.12 -5.71
C GLU A 209 4.37 12.18 -5.72
N GLU A 210 4.08 13.43 -6.11
CA GLU A 210 5.07 14.50 -6.18
C GLU A 210 5.48 14.98 -4.78
N GLN A 211 4.52 14.96 -3.84
CA GLN A 211 4.73 15.41 -2.47
C GLN A 211 5.20 14.32 -1.50
N ASN A 212 5.27 13.06 -1.95
CA ASN A 212 5.67 11.89 -1.15
C ASN A 212 6.97 11.22 -1.63
N SER A 213 7.91 12.02 -2.18
CA SER A 213 9.24 11.56 -2.57
C SER A 213 10.30 11.77 -1.47
N LEU A 214 11.28 10.87 -1.41
CA LEU A 214 12.46 10.96 -0.55
C LEU A 214 13.73 10.88 -1.44
N PRO A 215 14.09 11.99 -2.13
CA PRO A 215 15.12 11.97 -3.17
C PRO A 215 16.54 11.68 -2.65
N ASP A 216 16.77 11.84 -1.35
CA ASP A 216 18.07 11.61 -0.72
C ASP A 216 17.96 11.25 0.77
N ASP A 217 19.09 10.82 1.35
CA ASP A 217 19.18 10.46 2.76
C ASP A 217 18.86 11.62 3.71
N GLN A 218 19.08 12.87 3.29
CA GLN A 218 18.80 14.05 4.10
C GLN A 218 17.31 14.24 4.24
N SER A 219 16.54 14.20 3.16
CA SER A 219 15.08 14.29 3.15
C SER A 219 14.43 13.20 4.01
N ALA A 220 14.94 11.96 3.92
CA ALA A 220 14.49 10.84 4.76
C ALA A 220 14.80 11.05 6.25
N THR A 221 15.95 11.66 6.56
CA THR A 221 16.33 12.00 7.94
C THR A 221 15.47 13.13 8.49
N GLU A 222 15.28 14.20 7.72
CA GLU A 222 14.41 15.34 8.08
C GLU A 222 12.98 14.88 8.36
N LEU A 223 12.42 14.04 7.49
CA LEU A 223 11.08 13.48 7.70
C LEU A 223 11.03 12.61 8.97
N GLY A 224 12.00 11.70 9.17
CA GLY A 224 12.04 10.84 10.35
C GLY A 224 12.12 11.62 11.67
N ASP A 225 12.89 12.71 11.69
CA ASP A 225 13.00 13.60 12.86
C ASP A 225 11.72 14.40 13.08
N ASN A 226 11.12 14.92 12.02
CA ASN A 226 9.85 15.66 12.12
C ASN A 226 8.71 14.76 12.61
N LEU A 227 8.57 13.55 12.04
CA LEU A 227 7.58 12.57 12.48
C LEU A 227 7.74 12.23 13.96
N TRP A 228 8.98 12.02 14.42
CA TRP A 228 9.25 11.74 15.83
C TRP A 228 8.84 12.88 16.77
N LYS A 229 9.09 14.13 16.37
CA LYS A 229 8.74 15.32 17.18
C LYS A 229 7.23 15.61 17.17
N LEU A 230 6.57 15.35 16.05
CA LEU A 230 5.15 15.65 15.85
C LEU A 230 4.21 14.60 16.43
N PHE A 231 4.58 13.32 16.34
CA PHE A 231 3.68 12.21 16.68
C PHE A 231 4.24 11.25 17.74
N GLY A 232 5.55 11.33 18.02
CA GLY A 232 6.24 10.53 19.03
C GLY A 232 6.73 11.37 20.22
N GLU A 233 7.69 10.83 20.97
CA GLU A 233 8.24 11.49 22.17
C GLU A 233 9.32 12.55 21.87
N GLY A 234 9.58 12.84 20.59
CA GLY A 234 10.53 13.87 20.18
C GLY A 234 10.10 15.28 20.59
N LYS A 235 11.07 16.17 20.81
CA LYS A 235 10.83 17.54 21.32
C LYS A 235 11.07 18.62 20.26
N GLY A 236 10.48 19.80 20.49
CA GLY A 236 10.71 21.02 19.70
C GLY A 236 9.63 21.35 18.67
N LEU A 237 8.56 20.55 18.56
CA LEU A 237 7.39 20.81 17.73
C LEU A 237 6.06 20.62 18.48
N GLU A 238 6.07 20.72 19.82
CA GLU A 238 4.92 20.44 20.68
C GLU A 238 3.69 21.29 20.32
N ALA A 239 3.90 22.58 20.01
CA ALA A 239 2.82 23.49 19.59
C ALA A 239 2.24 23.18 18.20
N LYS A 240 2.87 22.27 17.44
CA LYS A 240 2.46 21.85 16.11
C LYS A 240 2.01 20.39 16.05
N ARG A 241 1.76 19.76 17.20
CA ARG A 241 1.32 18.35 17.25
C ARG A 241 -0.15 18.21 16.82
N PRO A 242 -0.45 17.43 15.77
CA PRO A 242 -1.83 17.30 15.28
C PRO A 242 -2.80 16.68 16.29
N PHE A 243 -2.31 15.79 17.13
CA PHE A 243 -3.12 15.06 18.11
C PHE A 243 -3.01 15.65 19.52
N GLY A 244 -2.60 16.93 19.62
CA GLY A 244 -2.32 17.57 20.90
C GLY A 244 -1.24 16.80 21.68
N GLY A 245 -1.61 16.34 22.88
CA GLY A 245 -0.69 15.58 23.75
C GLY A 245 -0.55 14.09 23.43
N ALA A 246 -1.38 13.53 22.54
CA ALA A 246 -1.38 12.10 22.27
C ALA A 246 -0.19 11.68 21.40
N LEU A 247 0.41 10.54 21.75
CA LEU A 247 1.57 9.97 21.05
C LEU A 247 1.23 8.59 20.50
N ILE A 248 1.43 8.39 19.21
CA ILE A 248 1.13 7.11 18.53
C ILE A 248 2.10 5.99 18.97
N ASP A 249 1.87 4.77 18.51
CA ASP A 249 2.70 3.59 18.83
C ASP A 249 3.68 3.22 17.72
N GLY A 250 3.65 3.92 16.59
CA GLY A 250 4.56 3.64 15.48
C GLY A 250 4.11 4.22 14.15
N PHE A 251 4.92 3.98 13.13
CA PHE A 251 4.68 4.46 11.78
C PHE A 251 4.49 3.29 10.82
N ASP A 252 3.61 3.47 9.85
CA ASP A 252 3.38 2.54 8.76
C ASP A 252 3.90 3.14 7.45
N ILE A 253 4.67 2.36 6.69
CA ILE A 253 5.32 2.79 5.45
C ILE A 253 4.58 2.18 4.26
N GLY A 254 3.99 3.02 3.42
CA GLY A 254 3.29 2.58 2.21
C GLY A 254 1.78 2.56 2.39
N ILE A 255 1.09 2.31 1.28
CA ILE A 255 -0.33 2.63 1.12
C ILE A 255 -1.11 1.36 0.87
N PRO A 256 -2.15 1.06 1.65
CA PRO A 256 -3.19 0.15 1.21
C PRO A 256 -4.05 0.85 0.17
N ASN A 257 -4.12 0.26 -1.02
CA ASN A 257 -4.95 0.75 -2.09
C ASN A 257 -6.43 0.77 -1.67
N GLY A 258 -7.11 1.87 -1.99
CA GLY A 258 -8.57 1.98 -1.95
C GLY A 258 -9.13 2.35 -3.30
N SER A 259 -10.35 1.93 -3.60
CA SER A 259 -10.97 1.98 -4.92
C SER A 259 -10.85 3.30 -5.70
N LEU A 260 -10.63 3.15 -7.01
CA LEU A 260 -10.50 4.12 -8.11
C LEU A 260 -11.76 4.95 -8.42
N THR A 261 -12.63 5.26 -7.44
CA THR A 261 -13.97 5.78 -7.77
C THR A 261 -13.98 7.22 -8.30
N ARG A 262 -12.83 7.84 -8.60
CA ARG A 262 -12.75 9.14 -9.28
C ARG A 262 -11.59 9.29 -10.29
N GLY A 263 -10.97 8.21 -10.75
CA GLY A 263 -9.75 8.33 -11.58
C GLY A 263 -8.58 9.01 -10.86
N ILE A 264 -8.67 9.10 -9.53
CA ILE A 264 -7.63 9.58 -8.63
C ILE A 264 -6.83 8.35 -8.20
N ARG A 265 -5.52 8.42 -8.40
CA ARG A 265 -4.53 7.48 -7.88
C ARG A 265 -4.40 7.77 -6.38
N LEU A 266 -4.70 6.79 -5.53
CA LEU A 266 -4.57 6.94 -4.06
C LEU A 266 -3.14 6.67 -3.58
N ASP A 267 -2.19 6.51 -4.51
CA ASP A 267 -1.00 5.71 -4.31
C ASP A 267 0.31 6.45 -4.59
N ASN A 268 1.14 6.56 -3.56
CA ASN A 268 2.60 6.53 -3.58
C ASN A 268 3.13 5.16 -4.08
N GLU A 269 2.62 4.70 -5.21
CA GLU A 269 3.21 3.66 -6.05
C GLU A 269 4.09 4.28 -7.14
N ASN A 270 4.83 5.31 -6.73
CA ASN A 270 5.76 6.05 -7.57
C ASN A 270 6.91 5.17 -8.11
N LYS A 271 7.02 3.90 -7.65
CA LYS A 271 8.11 2.96 -7.98
C LYS A 271 9.49 3.54 -7.63
N ASP A 272 9.51 4.40 -6.62
CA ASP A 272 10.68 5.08 -6.10
C ASP A 272 10.90 4.64 -4.65
N PRO A 273 11.68 3.55 -4.44
CA PRO A 273 11.95 3.04 -3.10
C PRO A 273 13.01 3.85 -2.36
N LEU A 274 13.50 4.97 -2.94
CA LEU A 274 14.56 5.76 -2.36
C LEU A 274 14.13 6.32 -1.00
N GLY A 275 15.09 6.38 -0.07
CA GLY A 275 14.91 7.00 1.24
C GLY A 275 14.16 6.17 2.30
N TYR A 276 13.29 5.20 1.97
CA TYR A 276 12.57 4.44 3.01
C TYR A 276 13.47 3.65 3.97
N PRO A 277 14.50 2.90 3.52
CA PRO A 277 15.44 2.27 4.44
C PRO A 277 16.12 3.27 5.38
N LYS A 278 16.46 4.47 4.87
CA LYS A 278 17.06 5.54 5.66
C LYS A 278 16.05 6.09 6.67
N LEU A 279 14.82 6.41 6.25
CA LEU A 279 13.74 6.86 7.12
C LEU A 279 13.51 5.89 8.28
N ILE A 280 13.41 4.59 7.97
CA ILE A 280 13.27 3.53 8.99
C ILE A 280 14.46 3.55 9.95
N SER A 281 15.68 3.66 9.44
CA SER A 281 16.88 3.71 10.31
C SER A 281 16.88 4.94 11.23
N THR A 282 16.45 6.10 10.74
CA THR A 282 16.30 7.34 11.51
C THR A 282 15.23 7.19 12.58
N LEU A 283 14.05 6.68 12.23
CA LEU A 283 12.98 6.41 13.19
C LEU A 283 13.42 5.44 14.28
N ARG A 284 14.10 4.35 13.93
CA ARG A 284 14.66 3.41 14.92
C ARG A 284 15.70 4.05 15.83
N ALA A 285 16.53 4.96 15.31
CA ALA A 285 17.47 5.72 16.14
C ALA A 285 16.71 6.62 17.14
N ASN A 286 15.69 7.32 16.66
CA ASN A 286 14.84 8.20 17.46
C ASN A 286 14.06 7.46 18.55
N PHE A 287 13.52 6.27 18.25
CA PHE A 287 12.80 5.45 19.21
C PHE A 287 13.63 5.05 20.45
N LYS A 288 14.96 5.01 20.34
CA LYS A 288 15.84 4.74 21.49
C LYS A 288 15.79 5.83 22.57
N THR A 289 15.27 7.01 22.22
CA THR A 289 15.06 8.13 23.14
C THR A 289 13.68 8.13 23.80
N GLY A 290 12.76 7.28 23.30
CA GLY A 290 11.41 7.14 23.85
C GLY A 290 11.37 6.26 25.09
N THR A 291 10.26 6.33 25.81
CA THR A 291 10.00 5.58 27.05
C THR A 291 9.17 4.32 26.82
N LYS A 292 8.52 4.19 25.65
CA LYS A 292 7.78 3.00 25.25
C LYS A 292 8.34 2.33 23.99
N LYS A 293 7.89 1.11 23.73
CA LYS A 293 8.21 0.42 22.47
C LYS A 293 7.41 1.03 21.32
N TYR A 294 8.12 1.36 20.24
CA TYR A 294 7.55 1.81 18.98
C TYR A 294 7.68 0.76 17.89
N TYR A 295 6.72 0.76 16.98
CA TYR A 295 6.63 -0.17 15.87
C TYR A 295 6.85 0.53 14.53
N ILE A 296 7.39 -0.20 13.56
CA ILE A 296 7.37 0.20 12.17
C ILE A 296 6.69 -0.91 11.39
N SER A 297 5.71 -0.56 10.57
CA SER A 297 5.13 -1.48 9.60
C SER A 297 5.37 -1.01 8.17
N ALA A 298 5.12 -1.87 7.20
CA ALA A 298 4.99 -1.46 5.82
C ALA A 298 3.84 -2.19 5.12
N ALA A 299 3.25 -1.56 4.11
CA ALA A 299 2.12 -2.09 3.36
C ALA A 299 2.44 -2.26 1.86
N PRO A 300 3.30 -3.22 1.46
CA PRO A 300 3.57 -3.47 0.05
C PRO A 300 2.35 -4.05 -0.66
N GLN A 301 2.33 -3.96 -1.99
CA GLN A 301 1.44 -4.77 -2.81
C GLN A 301 1.92 -6.23 -2.86
N CYS A 302 1.06 -7.15 -3.32
CA CYS A 302 1.43 -8.56 -3.42
C CYS A 302 2.48 -8.94 -4.50
N PRO A 303 2.72 -8.18 -5.60
CA PRO A 303 3.80 -8.50 -6.54
C PRO A 303 5.18 -8.39 -5.90
N MET A 304 6.06 -9.34 -6.22
CA MET A 304 7.45 -9.38 -5.71
C MET A 304 8.46 -9.13 -6.84
N PRO A 305 9.53 -8.34 -6.60
CA PRO A 305 9.70 -7.44 -5.46
C PRO A 305 8.71 -6.27 -5.52
N ASP A 306 8.30 -5.75 -4.36
CA ASP A 306 7.53 -4.51 -4.29
C ASP A 306 8.43 -3.33 -4.70
N LYS A 307 7.96 -2.54 -5.67
CA LYS A 307 8.78 -1.47 -6.28
C LYS A 307 8.76 -0.16 -5.51
N SER A 308 7.80 0.03 -4.60
CA SER A 308 7.57 1.31 -3.92
C SER A 308 8.17 1.27 -2.52
N VAL A 309 7.97 0.17 -1.80
CA VAL A 309 8.57 -0.05 -0.47
C VAL A 309 10.01 -0.59 -0.61
N GLY A 310 10.29 -1.40 -1.64
CA GLY A 310 11.63 -1.92 -1.90
C GLY A 310 12.24 -2.68 -0.71
N GLU A 311 13.52 -2.47 -0.43
CA GLU A 311 14.22 -3.15 0.67
C GLU A 311 13.72 -2.79 2.08
N ALA A 312 12.86 -1.77 2.21
CA ALA A 312 12.28 -1.42 3.49
C ALA A 312 11.41 -2.54 4.07
N VAL A 313 10.86 -3.43 3.23
CA VAL A 313 10.07 -4.61 3.66
C VAL A 313 10.83 -5.52 4.63
N TYR A 314 12.17 -5.52 4.59
CA TYR A 314 13.02 -6.34 5.47
C TYR A 314 13.38 -5.67 6.80
N LYS A 315 12.97 -4.41 7.01
CA LYS A 315 13.39 -3.58 8.15
C LYS A 315 12.25 -3.20 9.12
N VAL A 316 11.09 -3.83 8.95
CA VAL A 316 9.85 -3.53 9.70
C VAL A 316 9.46 -4.64 10.68
N ASP A 317 8.68 -4.29 11.72
CA ASP A 317 8.09 -5.24 12.66
C ASP A 317 6.90 -5.99 12.05
N TYR A 318 6.09 -5.28 11.26
CA TYR A 318 4.88 -5.82 10.63
C TYR A 318 4.86 -5.54 9.13
N LEU A 319 4.45 -6.52 8.33
CA LEU A 319 4.31 -6.40 6.88
C LEU A 319 2.86 -6.67 6.47
N PHE A 320 2.15 -5.64 6.02
CA PHE A 320 0.74 -5.65 5.66
C PHE A 320 0.55 -5.80 4.15
N ILE A 321 0.76 -7.01 3.62
CA ILE A 321 0.75 -7.25 2.17
C ILE A 321 -0.67 -7.15 1.61
N GLN A 322 -0.86 -6.26 0.63
CA GLN A 322 -2.14 -6.06 -0.04
C GLN A 322 -2.37 -7.13 -1.11
N HIS A 323 -3.22 -8.10 -0.82
CA HIS A 323 -3.56 -9.18 -1.76
C HIS A 323 -4.80 -8.85 -2.59
N TYR A 324 -4.81 -7.66 -3.17
CA TYR A 324 -5.90 -7.13 -3.97
C TYR A 324 -5.37 -6.10 -4.97
N ASN A 325 -6.21 -5.65 -5.90
CA ASN A 325 -5.83 -4.84 -7.06
C ASN A 325 -4.74 -5.44 -7.99
N ASN A 326 -4.32 -6.69 -7.77
CA ASN A 326 -3.24 -7.36 -8.48
C ASN A 326 -3.66 -8.78 -8.88
N PRO A 327 -4.14 -9.01 -10.12
CA PRO A 327 -4.74 -10.29 -10.53
C PRO A 327 -3.82 -11.50 -10.41
N ALA A 328 -2.51 -11.30 -10.53
CA ALA A 328 -1.52 -12.36 -10.45
C ALA A 328 -1.33 -12.95 -9.05
N CYS A 329 -1.65 -12.18 -7.99
CA CYS A 329 -1.36 -12.55 -6.61
C CYS A 329 -2.52 -12.32 -5.62
N GLN A 330 -3.67 -11.83 -6.09
CA GLN A 330 -4.92 -11.82 -5.32
C GLN A 330 -5.71 -13.14 -5.48
N LEU A 331 -6.66 -13.40 -4.57
CA LEU A 331 -7.61 -14.51 -4.64
C LEU A 331 -6.97 -15.86 -5.01
N GLY A 332 -7.18 -16.39 -6.23
CA GLY A 332 -6.58 -17.65 -6.67
C GLY A 332 -5.05 -17.69 -6.59
N GLY A 333 -4.39 -16.53 -6.68
CA GLY A 333 -2.94 -16.40 -6.49
C GLY A 333 -2.50 -16.15 -5.04
N PHE A 334 -3.44 -15.93 -4.11
CA PHE A 334 -3.17 -15.51 -2.73
C PHE A 334 -2.22 -16.45 -2.00
N VAL A 335 -2.53 -17.75 -1.98
CA VAL A 335 -1.80 -18.72 -1.14
C VAL A 335 -0.33 -18.81 -1.56
N ASN A 336 -0.08 -18.83 -2.88
CA ASN A 336 1.28 -18.87 -3.42
C ASN A 336 2.03 -17.56 -3.14
N SER A 337 1.38 -16.41 -3.34
CA SER A 337 1.98 -15.10 -3.06
C SER A 337 2.33 -14.95 -1.58
N PHE A 338 1.42 -15.27 -0.67
CA PHE A 338 1.66 -15.16 0.77
C PHE A 338 2.81 -16.07 1.21
N LYS A 339 2.84 -17.32 0.74
CA LYS A 339 3.94 -18.27 1.03
C LYS A 339 5.28 -17.77 0.50
N ALA A 340 5.31 -17.18 -0.69
CA ALA A 340 6.52 -16.59 -1.27
C ALA A 340 7.04 -15.42 -0.42
N TRP A 341 6.17 -14.46 -0.06
CA TRP A 341 6.52 -13.37 0.83
C TRP A 341 6.99 -13.86 2.21
N SER A 342 6.28 -14.81 2.81
CA SER A 342 6.63 -15.39 4.11
C SER A 342 8.03 -16.00 4.08
N ALA A 343 8.37 -16.77 3.04
CA ALA A 343 9.68 -17.39 2.87
C ALA A 343 10.79 -16.35 2.61
N ASP A 344 10.53 -15.37 1.77
CA ASP A 344 11.48 -14.31 1.43
C ASP A 344 11.81 -13.42 2.64
N ILE A 345 10.80 -13.01 3.39
CA ILE A 345 11.00 -12.27 4.65
C ILE A 345 11.79 -13.11 5.63
N ALA A 346 11.47 -14.39 5.81
CA ALA A 346 12.21 -15.28 6.70
C ALA A 346 13.68 -15.47 6.29
N ALA A 347 14.00 -15.38 4.99
CA ALA A 347 15.36 -15.50 4.48
C ALA A 347 16.20 -14.23 4.68
N HIS A 348 15.58 -13.05 4.73
CA HIS A 348 16.28 -11.76 4.73
C HIS A 348 16.17 -10.96 6.04
N THR A 349 15.23 -11.30 6.94
CA THR A 349 15.09 -10.61 8.23
C THR A 349 15.63 -11.44 9.39
N THR A 350 16.40 -10.79 10.27
CA THR A 350 16.74 -11.31 11.59
C THR A 350 15.82 -10.77 12.69
N ALA A 351 14.95 -9.80 12.35
CA ALA A 351 14.12 -9.06 13.30
C ALA A 351 12.78 -9.77 13.61
N GLY A 352 12.47 -10.89 12.96
CA GLY A 352 11.25 -11.66 13.21
C GLY A 352 9.98 -10.95 12.75
N THR A 353 10.06 -10.20 11.64
CA THR A 353 8.94 -9.50 10.99
C THR A 353 7.70 -10.41 10.86
N LYS A 354 6.54 -9.90 11.25
CA LYS A 354 5.27 -10.61 11.15
C LYS A 354 4.52 -10.22 9.88
N VAL A 355 4.09 -11.22 9.12
CA VAL A 355 3.49 -11.05 7.79
C VAL A 355 1.97 -11.17 7.89
N PHE A 356 1.23 -10.18 7.39
CA PHE A 356 -0.22 -10.09 7.46
C PHE A 356 -0.85 -10.18 6.07
N ALA A 357 -1.99 -10.86 6.01
CA ALA A 357 -2.80 -10.98 4.81
C ALA A 357 -3.77 -9.81 4.69
N GLY A 358 -3.53 -8.89 3.75
CA GLY A 358 -4.38 -7.73 3.49
C GLY A 358 -5.52 -8.01 2.53
N PHE A 359 -6.74 -7.65 2.91
CA PHE A 359 -7.96 -7.80 2.12
C PHE A 359 -8.75 -6.49 2.01
N PRO A 360 -9.54 -6.28 0.94
CA PRO A 360 -10.57 -5.25 0.91
C PRO A 360 -11.69 -5.61 1.90
N GLY A 361 -12.16 -4.63 2.68
CA GLY A 361 -13.22 -4.83 3.69
C GLY A 361 -14.61 -5.06 3.10
N SER A 362 -14.81 -4.70 1.84
CA SER A 362 -16.04 -4.95 1.08
C SER A 362 -15.75 -4.97 -0.41
N SER A 363 -16.74 -5.34 -1.22
CA SER A 363 -16.65 -5.32 -2.69
C SER A 363 -16.43 -3.93 -3.29
N THR A 364 -16.70 -2.85 -2.55
CA THR A 364 -16.49 -1.47 -3.00
C THR A 364 -15.21 -0.83 -2.45
N ALA A 365 -14.51 -1.50 -1.54
CA ALA A 365 -13.34 -0.94 -0.88
C ALA A 365 -12.11 -0.86 -1.79
N ALA A 366 -12.01 -1.75 -2.79
CA ALA A 366 -10.93 -1.80 -3.77
C ALA A 366 -11.49 -2.07 -5.18
N GLY A 367 -10.68 -1.85 -6.22
CA GLY A 367 -11.10 -2.06 -7.61
C GLY A 367 -11.33 -3.53 -7.95
N GLN A 368 -10.57 -4.44 -7.33
CA GLN A 368 -10.68 -5.88 -7.50
C GLN A 368 -10.04 -6.62 -6.31
N GLY A 369 -10.30 -7.93 -6.21
CA GLY A 369 -9.67 -8.78 -5.19
C GLY A 369 -10.42 -8.88 -3.86
N TYR A 370 -11.67 -8.40 -3.79
CA TYR A 370 -12.54 -8.70 -2.65
C TYR A 370 -12.82 -10.21 -2.57
N ALA A 371 -12.67 -10.77 -1.38
CA ALA A 371 -13.07 -12.13 -1.04
C ALA A 371 -14.25 -12.05 -0.07
N THR A 372 -15.27 -12.88 -0.25
CA THR A 372 -16.36 -13.02 0.73
C THR A 372 -15.83 -13.46 2.09
N HIS A 373 -16.66 -13.38 3.13
CA HIS A 373 -16.28 -13.77 4.49
C HIS A 373 -15.78 -15.23 4.54
N GLY A 374 -16.43 -16.13 3.80
CA GLY A 374 -16.07 -17.54 3.72
C GLY A 374 -14.81 -17.81 2.89
N GLU A 375 -14.61 -17.09 1.78
CA GLU A 375 -13.40 -17.22 0.95
C GLU A 375 -12.16 -16.72 1.69
N MET A 376 -12.24 -15.55 2.32
CA MET A 376 -11.14 -15.00 3.12
C MET A 376 -10.72 -15.98 4.21
N LYS A 377 -11.67 -16.57 4.95
CA LYS A 377 -11.36 -17.60 5.96
C LYS A 377 -10.64 -18.81 5.38
N LYS A 378 -11.07 -19.30 4.21
CA LYS A 378 -10.40 -20.42 3.51
C LYS A 378 -8.96 -20.05 3.14
N TYR A 379 -8.75 -18.86 2.59
CA TYR A 379 -7.41 -18.38 2.25
C TYR A 379 -6.50 -18.26 3.47
N VAL A 380 -6.99 -17.68 4.56
CA VAL A 380 -6.22 -17.52 5.80
C VAL A 380 -5.89 -18.88 6.43
N ALA A 381 -6.80 -19.86 6.38
CA ALA A 381 -6.56 -21.21 6.89
C ALA A 381 -5.34 -21.89 6.24
N GLU A 382 -5.08 -21.62 4.96
CA GLU A 382 -3.94 -22.18 4.19
C GLU A 382 -2.57 -21.60 4.58
N VAL A 383 -2.55 -20.43 5.23
CA VAL A 383 -1.30 -19.68 5.49
C VAL A 383 -1.06 -19.39 6.97
N ARG A 384 -2.09 -19.46 7.82
CA ARG A 384 -1.99 -19.14 9.26
C ARG A 384 -1.05 -20.04 10.05
N GLY A 385 -0.70 -21.20 9.50
CA GLY A 385 0.27 -22.14 10.09
C GLY A 385 1.74 -21.74 9.86
N LEU A 386 2.03 -20.71 9.04
CA LEU A 386 3.40 -20.28 8.76
C LEU A 386 4.06 -19.63 9.99
N PRO A 387 5.36 -19.85 10.26
CA PRO A 387 5.99 -19.40 11.51
C PRO A 387 5.98 -17.89 11.75
N ASN A 388 6.01 -17.10 10.68
CA ASN A 388 5.97 -15.64 10.72
C ASN A 388 4.59 -15.05 10.40
N PHE A 389 3.54 -15.87 10.35
CA PHE A 389 2.18 -15.36 10.20
C PHE A 389 1.83 -14.41 11.35
N GLY A 390 1.50 -13.17 10.99
CA GLY A 390 1.15 -12.09 11.90
C GLY A 390 -0.35 -11.91 12.07
N GLY A 391 -1.15 -12.31 11.08
CA GLY A 391 -2.60 -12.16 11.10
C GLY A 391 -3.17 -11.58 9.81
N VAL A 392 -4.22 -10.78 9.94
CA VAL A 392 -4.98 -10.23 8.81
C VAL A 392 -5.09 -8.71 8.90
N MET A 393 -5.05 -8.05 7.75
CA MET A 393 -5.20 -6.61 7.60
C MET A 393 -6.39 -6.30 6.70
N VAL A 394 -7.09 -5.19 6.96
CA VAL A 394 -8.19 -4.74 6.10
C VAL A 394 -8.09 -3.29 5.67
N TRP A 395 -8.31 -3.08 4.38
CA TRP A 395 -8.61 -1.78 3.80
C TRP A 395 -10.12 -1.69 3.50
N ASP A 396 -10.92 -0.95 4.25
CA ASP A 396 -10.61 -0.27 5.50
C ASP A 396 -11.65 -0.65 6.57
N VAL A 397 -11.54 -0.09 7.78
CA VAL A 397 -12.40 -0.44 8.91
C VAL A 397 -13.87 -0.11 8.66
N VAL A 398 -14.17 0.98 7.94
CA VAL A 398 -15.55 1.41 7.68
C VAL A 398 -16.23 0.43 6.74
N HIS A 399 -15.55 0.07 5.64
CA HIS A 399 -16.06 -0.94 4.72
C HIS A 399 -16.22 -2.30 5.41
N ALA A 400 -15.24 -2.71 6.21
CA ALA A 400 -15.25 -4.00 6.89
C ALA A 400 -16.34 -4.08 7.98
N ALA A 401 -16.61 -2.98 8.68
CA ALA A 401 -17.66 -2.91 9.69
C ALA A 401 -19.07 -2.89 9.06
N GLY A 402 -19.22 -2.19 7.92
CA GLY A 402 -20.50 -2.09 7.20
C GLY A 402 -20.83 -3.33 6.36
N ASN A 403 -19.84 -4.13 5.99
CA ASN A 403 -20.03 -5.37 5.23
C ASN A 403 -20.47 -6.50 6.17
N VAL A 404 -21.77 -6.77 6.20
CA VAL A 404 -22.39 -7.77 7.08
C VAL A 404 -22.99 -8.91 6.26
N GLU A 405 -22.49 -10.13 6.48
CA GLU A 405 -23.04 -11.37 5.93
C GLU A 405 -23.59 -12.25 7.06
N SER A 406 -24.86 -12.64 6.98
CA SER A 406 -25.52 -13.49 7.99
C SER A 406 -25.38 -12.97 9.44
N GLY A 407 -25.49 -11.65 9.62
CA GLY A 407 -25.40 -11.00 10.93
C GLY A 407 -23.99 -10.85 11.49
N LYS A 408 -22.95 -11.20 10.73
CA LYS A 408 -21.55 -10.99 11.11
C LYS A 408 -20.88 -9.99 10.18
N SER A 409 -20.15 -9.04 10.74
CA SER A 409 -19.32 -8.12 9.95
C SER A 409 -18.08 -8.80 9.41
N PHE A 410 -17.46 -8.19 8.39
CA PHE A 410 -16.20 -8.66 7.85
C PHE A 410 -15.08 -8.63 8.92
N LEU A 411 -15.12 -7.66 9.84
CA LEU A 411 -14.22 -7.60 10.99
C LEU A 411 -14.37 -8.84 11.90
N GLN A 412 -15.60 -9.29 12.15
CA GLN A 412 -15.83 -10.52 12.92
C GLN A 412 -15.31 -11.74 12.16
N ALA A 413 -15.55 -11.83 10.86
CA ALA A 413 -14.99 -12.91 10.04
C ALA A 413 -13.45 -12.92 10.07
N MET A 414 -12.81 -11.75 10.01
CA MET A 414 -11.36 -11.61 10.13
C MET A 414 -10.87 -12.19 11.46
N ARG A 415 -11.46 -11.80 12.59
CA ARG A 415 -11.10 -12.33 13.91
C ARG A 415 -11.27 -13.85 13.96
N GLU A 416 -12.40 -14.35 13.47
CA GLU A 416 -12.70 -15.80 13.42
C GLU A 416 -11.72 -16.57 12.53
N SER A 417 -11.12 -15.94 11.50
CA SER A 417 -10.15 -16.62 10.63
C SER A 417 -8.81 -16.94 11.32
N LEU A 418 -8.53 -16.28 12.45
CA LEU A 418 -7.32 -16.48 13.25
C LEU A 418 -7.43 -17.64 14.25
N ALA A 419 -8.62 -18.23 14.41
CA ALA A 419 -8.95 -19.25 15.42
C ALA A 419 -8.67 -20.70 14.97
#